data_AF-A0A519EM75-F1
#
_entry.id   AF-A0A519EM75-F1
#
_cell.length_a   1.000
_cell.length_b   1.000
_cell.length_c   1.000
_cell.angle_alpha   90.00
_cell.angle_beta   90.00
_cell.angle_gamma   90.00
#
_symmetry.space_group_name_H-M   'P 1'
#
loop_
_entity.id
_entity.type
_entity.pdbx_description
1 polymer ?
#
loop_
_entity_poly.entity_id
_entity_poly.type
_entity_poly.pdbx_seq_one_letter_code
_entity_poly.pdbx_strand_id
1 'polypeptide(L)' 'ILGIACPQIVYPYLRGNVADVIQRGGFPPVHLAEINFQAMFEQQQAAAAGQPSAITTQ' A
#
# COMPACT_ATOMS: atom_id res chain seq x y z
N ILE A 1 4.25 15.14 -0.12
CA ILE A 1 2.78 15.15 -0.35
C ILE A 1 2.36 14.01 -1.29
N LEU A 2 2.94 13.87 -2.50
CA LEU A 2 2.60 12.76 -3.43
C LEU A 2 2.75 11.35 -2.83
N GLY A 3 3.79 11.10 -2.02
CA GLY A 3 4.06 9.78 -1.42
C GLY A 3 3.06 9.31 -0.35
N ILE A 4 2.16 10.18 0.12
CA ILE A 4 1.14 9.85 1.12
C ILE A 4 -0.27 10.01 0.53
N ALA A 5 -0.52 11.10 -0.21
CA ALA A 5 -1.85 11.40 -0.73
C ALA A 5 -2.32 10.43 -1.82
N CYS A 6 -1.45 10.05 -2.75
CA CYS A 6 -1.79 9.11 -3.82
C CYS A 6 -2.20 7.72 -3.29
N PRO A 7 -1.41 7.06 -2.41
CA PRO A 7 -1.80 5.75 -1.89
C PRO A 7 -3.04 5.83 -0.98
N GLN A 8 -3.23 6.92 -0.22
CA GLN A 8 -4.43 7.11 0.62
C GLN A 8 -5.73 7.09 -0.21
N ILE A 9 -5.72 7.66 -1.40
CA ILE A 9 -6.89 7.74 -2.29
C ILE A 9 -7.12 6.41 -3.03
N VAL A 10 -6.05 5.76 -3.49
CA VAL A 10 -6.16 4.55 -4.34
C VAL A 10 -6.38 3.28 -3.50
N TYR A 11 -5.89 3.23 -2.27
CA TYR A 11 -5.96 2.03 -1.42
C TYR A 11 -7.38 1.48 -1.17
N PRO A 12 -8.41 2.31 -0.92
CA PRO A 12 -9.79 1.82 -0.78
C PRO A 12 -10.30 1.05 -2.00
N TYR A 13 -9.89 1.44 -3.21
CA TYR A 13 -10.26 0.74 -4.44
C TYR A 13 -9.48 -0.57 -4.58
N LEU A 14 -8.18 -0.55 -4.29
CA LEU A 14 -7.36 -1.76 -4.35
C LEU A 14 -7.88 -2.83 -3.39
N ARG A 15 -8.17 -2.48 -2.13
CA ARG A 15 -8.68 -3.45 -1.17
C ARG A 15 -10.02 -4.06 -1.58
N GLY A 16 -10.89 -3.27 -2.22
CA GLY A 16 -12.16 -3.75 -2.76
C GLY A 16 -11.95 -4.73 -3.93
N ASN A 17 -11.09 -4.39 -4.89
CA ASN A 17 -10.78 -5.26 -6.02
C ASN A 17 -10.14 -6.57 -5.58
N VAL A 18 -9.21 -6.53 -4.61
CA VAL A 18 -8.57 -7.76 -4.09
C VAL A 18 -9.62 -8.65 -3.40
N ALA A 19 -10.51 -8.08 -2.59
CA ALA A 19 -11.59 -8.84 -1.96
C ALA A 19 -12.52 -9.49 -3.00
N ASP A 20 -12.90 -8.76 -4.06
CA ASP A 20 -13.72 -9.27 -5.16
C ASP A 20 -13.03 -10.41 -5.93
N VAL A 21 -11.73 -10.27 -6.24
CA VAL A 21 -10.95 -11.32 -6.90
C VAL A 21 -10.86 -12.59 -6.04
N ILE A 22 -10.60 -12.45 -4.74
CA ILE A 22 -10.52 -13.58 -3.79
C ILE A 22 -11.87 -14.30 -3.71
N GLN A 23 -12.96 -13.54 -3.59
CA GLN A 23 -14.31 -14.09 -3.52
C GLN A 23 -14.70 -14.81 -4.82
N ARG A 24 -14.37 -14.24 -5.99
CA ARG A 24 -14.57 -14.90 -7.29
C ARG A 24 -13.70 -16.15 -7.46
N GLY A 25 -12.54 -16.19 -6.82
CA GLY A 25 -11.67 -17.36 -6.75
C GLY A 25 -12.23 -18.50 -5.89
N GLY A 26 -13.38 -18.32 -5.25
CA GLY A 26 -14.01 -19.33 -4.38
C GLY A 26 -13.38 -19.42 -2.99
N PHE A 27 -12.48 -18.51 -2.64
CA PHE A 27 -11.91 -18.42 -1.30
C PHE A 27 -12.82 -17.61 -0.38
N PRO A 28 -12.73 -17.82 0.95
CA PRO A 28 -13.42 -16.99 1.92
C PRO A 28 -13.08 -15.51 1.72
N PRO A 29 -14.04 -14.58 1.93
CA PRO A 29 -13.78 -13.14 1.81
C PRO A 29 -12.64 -12.70 2.73
N VAL A 30 -11.65 -12.01 2.16
CA VAL A 30 -10.53 -11.43 2.90
C VAL A 30 -10.69 -9.92 2.94
N HIS A 31 -10.74 -9.38 4.15
CA HIS A 31 -10.74 -7.93 4.39
C HIS A 31 -9.33 -7.49 4.73
N LEU A 32 -8.74 -6.70 3.83
CA LEU A 32 -7.45 -6.07 4.09
C LEU A 32 -7.58 -5.04 5.21
N ALA A 33 -6.63 -5.06 6.14
CA ALA A 33 -6.57 -4.12 7.25
C ALA A 33 -6.32 -2.68 6.77
N GLU A 34 -6.76 -1.71 7.56
CA GLU A 34 -6.46 -0.30 7.26
C GLU A 34 -4.96 -0.02 7.39
N ILE A 35 -4.41 0.75 6.46
CA ILE A 35 -3.00 1.13 6.43
C ILE A 35 -2.88 2.61 6.77
N ASN A 36 -1.99 2.93 7.72
CA ASN A 36 -1.61 4.31 8.02
C ASN A 36 -0.44 4.73 7.11
N PHE A 37 -0.77 5.33 5.96
CA PHE A 37 0.22 5.76 4.97
C PHE A 37 1.14 6.89 5.46
N GLN A 38 0.68 7.69 6.43
CA GLN A 38 1.51 8.72 7.05
C GLN A 38 2.65 8.09 7.86
N ALA A 39 2.33 7.17 8.76
CA ALA A 39 3.32 6.45 9.55
C ALA A 39 4.27 5.63 8.67
N MET A 40 3.75 5.02 7.60
CA MET A 40 4.56 4.29 6.62
C MET A 40 5.57 5.21 5.91
N PHE A 41 5.16 6.41 5.53
CA PHE A 41 6.04 7.39 4.88
C PHE A 41 7.10 7.94 5.84
N GLU A 42 6.74 8.17 7.10
CA GLU A 42 7.67 8.59 8.16
C GLU A 42 8.72 7.50 8.43
N GLN A 43 8.29 6.23 8.50
CA GLN A 43 9.19 5.07 8.60
C GLN A 43 10.11 4.95 7.37
N GLN A 44 9.58 5.16 6.16
CA GLN A 44 10.38 5.16 4.93
C GLN A 44 11.41 6.30 4.91
N GLN A 45 11.07 7.50 5.38
CA GLN A 45 12.06 8.59 5.49
C GLN A 45 13.15 8.26 6.50
N ALA A 46 12.79 7.72 7.67
CA ALA A 46 13.75 7.30 8.68
C ALA A 46 14.70 6.20 8.15
N ALA A 47 14.19 5.27 7.34
CA ALA A 47 14.99 4.25 6.67
C ALA A 47 15.84 4.81 5.52
N ALA A 48 15.32 5.76 4.74
CA ALA A 48 16.02 6.38 3.60
C ALA A 48 17.19 7.28 4.05
N ALA A 49 17.16 7.84 5.26
CA ALA A 49 18.31 8.49 5.86
C ALA A 49 19.52 7.54 6.09
N GLY A 50 19.33 6.22 5.96
CA GLY A 50 20.36 5.19 6.02
C GLY A 50 20.61 4.39 4.73
N GLN A 51 19.82 4.56 3.67
CA GLN A 51 20.05 3.87 2.39
C GLN A 51 19.40 4.62 1.20
N PRO A 52 20.12 4.81 0.08
CA PRO A 52 19.54 5.40 -1.14
C PRO A 52 18.52 4.42 -1.75
N SER A 53 17.26 4.85 -1.83
CA SER A 53 16.14 4.09 -2.39
C SER A 53 16.40 3.67 -3.83
N ALA A 54 16.75 2.40 -4.04
CA ALA A 54 16.81 1.78 -5.35
C ALA A 54 15.39 1.50 -5.86
N ILE A 55 14.84 2.46 -6.60
CA ILE A 55 13.91 2.18 -7.69
C ILE A 55 14.71 2.49 -8.96
N THR A 56 15.50 1.52 -9.41
CA THR A 56 16.08 1.51 -10.74
C THR A 56 15.80 0.15 -11.33
N THR A 57 14.93 0.14 -12.32
CA THR A 57 14.82 -0.84 -13.40
C THR A 57 16.15 -1.56 -13.64
N GLN A 58 16.17 -2.87 -13.43
CA GLN A 58 16.97 -3.80 -14.22
C GLN A 58 16.21 -5.11 -14.39
#